data_AF-A0A1B6M1H4-F1
#
_entry.id   AF-A0A1B6M1H4-F1
#
_cell.length_a   1.000
_cell.length_b   1.000
_cell.length_c   1.000
_cell.angle_alpha   90.00
_cell.angle_beta   90.00
_cell.angle_gamma   90.00
#
_symmetry.space_group_name_H-M   'P 1'
#
loop_
_entity.id
_entity.type
_entity.pdbx_description
1 polymer ?
#
loop_
_entity_poly.entity_id
_entity_poly.type
_entity_poly.pdbx_seq_one_letter_code
_entity_poly.pdbx_strand_id
1 'polypeptide(L)'
;TAEDFEGWEERHGPMPEGAIVIMDFGWAAKYKNGSEYFGSPHINQTELYHFPGLSEAGAQWLVQTGKVFGVGTDTASIDYGQSKHFKAHRVLAAHNIYNLEHLALPSTPLPPSGYQLLALPIKLRHGTGGPVRVVALPLAASSAQITTTLTLPSVTLPCLLLHPLLR
;
A
#
# COMPACT_ATOMS: atom_id res chain seq x y z
N THR A 1 9.23 11.75 6.67
CA THR A 1 8.67 12.75 7.60
C THR A 1 7.70 13.63 6.84
N ALA A 2 7.19 14.72 7.43
CA ALA A 2 6.37 15.69 6.68
C ALA A 2 7.18 16.31 5.53
N GLU A 3 8.43 16.67 5.82
CA GLU A 3 9.37 17.29 4.89
C GLU A 3 9.68 16.37 3.69
N ASP A 4 9.77 15.05 3.90
CA ASP A 4 9.96 14.10 2.80
C ASP A 4 8.77 14.09 1.82
N PHE A 5 7.54 14.29 2.31
CA PHE A 5 6.34 14.34 1.47
C PHE A 5 6.21 15.68 0.76
N GLU A 6 6.51 16.78 1.44
CA GLU A 6 6.56 18.12 0.84
C GLU A 6 7.60 18.15 -0.29
N GLY A 7 8.81 17.66 -0.03
CA GLY A 7 9.86 17.55 -1.05
C GLY A 7 9.55 16.54 -2.16
N TRP A 8 8.62 15.60 -1.95
CA TRP A 8 8.08 14.77 -3.02
C TRP A 8 7.09 15.55 -3.90
N GLU A 9 6.15 16.29 -3.29
CA GLU A 9 5.18 17.11 -4.04
C GLU A 9 5.86 18.22 -4.86
N GLU A 10 6.93 18.83 -4.34
CA GLU A 10 7.73 19.81 -5.09
C GLU A 10 8.32 19.24 -6.38
N ARG A 11 8.71 17.95 -6.38
CA ARG A 11 9.36 17.29 -7.52
C ARG A 11 8.38 16.65 -8.49
N HIS A 12 7.23 16.21 -8.00
CA HIS A 12 6.30 15.36 -8.75
C HIS A 12 4.91 15.98 -8.94
N GLY A 13 4.68 17.16 -8.36
CA GLY A 13 3.38 17.81 -8.31
C GLY A 13 2.54 17.34 -7.11
N PRO A 14 1.38 17.98 -6.90
CA PRO A 14 0.53 17.68 -5.76
C PRO A 14 0.00 16.25 -5.81
N MET A 15 -0.14 15.64 -4.64
CA MET A 15 -0.75 14.34 -4.49
C MET A 15 -2.22 14.39 -4.95
N PRO A 16 -2.69 13.40 -5.75
CA PRO A 16 -4.07 13.35 -6.19
C PRO A 16 -5.01 12.97 -5.03
N GLU A 17 -6.30 13.31 -5.17
CA GLU A 17 -7.33 12.86 -4.25
C GLU A 17 -7.52 11.34 -4.32
N GLY A 18 -7.74 10.70 -3.17
CA GLY A 18 -7.86 9.25 -3.06
C GLY A 18 -6.52 8.52 -3.25
N ALA A 19 -5.38 9.20 -3.09
CA ALA A 19 -4.07 8.62 -3.29
C ALA A 19 -3.77 7.48 -2.30
N ILE A 20 -3.05 6.47 -2.79
CA ILE A 20 -2.42 5.47 -1.94
C ILE A 20 -0.92 5.74 -1.95
N VAL A 21 -0.35 6.05 -0.80
CA VAL A 21 1.06 6.42 -0.67
C VAL A 21 1.89 5.19 -0.37
N ILE A 22 2.79 4.82 -1.28
CA ILE A 22 3.70 3.69 -1.10
C ILE A 22 5.10 4.21 -0.74
N MET A 23 5.58 3.82 0.45
CA MET A 23 6.94 4.09 0.90
C MET A 23 7.84 2.92 0.50
N ASP A 24 8.66 3.16 -0.52
CA ASP A 24 9.68 2.22 -1.00
C ASP A 24 11.02 2.51 -0.32
N PHE A 25 11.39 1.67 0.65
CA PHE A 25 12.69 1.76 1.33
C PHE A 25 13.76 0.86 0.69
N GLY A 26 13.46 0.20 -0.43
CA GLY A 26 14.29 -0.87 -1.00
C GLY A 26 14.40 -2.10 -0.08
N TRP A 27 13.51 -2.22 0.89
CA TRP A 27 13.48 -3.25 1.92
C TRP A 27 12.92 -4.57 1.42
N ALA A 28 12.08 -4.55 0.39
CA ALA A 28 11.56 -5.75 -0.29
C ALA A 28 12.69 -6.72 -0.71
N ALA A 29 13.86 -6.19 -1.11
CA ALA A 29 15.02 -6.99 -1.50
C ALA A 29 15.57 -7.87 -0.36
N LYS A 30 15.36 -7.47 0.89
CA LYS A 30 15.87 -8.18 2.08
C LYS A 30 14.96 -9.31 2.54
N TYR A 31 13.74 -9.41 2.02
CA TYR A 31 12.69 -10.32 2.53
C TYR A 31 13.12 -11.79 2.67
N LYS A 32 14.04 -12.26 1.81
CA LYS A 32 14.54 -13.65 1.85
C LYS A 32 15.49 -13.94 3.01
N ASN A 33 16.09 -12.91 3.61
CA ASN A 33 16.96 -13.04 4.76
C ASN A 33 16.31 -12.36 5.97
N GLY A 34 15.77 -13.15 6.89
CA GLY A 34 15.06 -12.64 8.07
C GLY A 34 15.91 -11.67 8.91
N SER A 35 17.21 -11.93 9.07
CA SER A 35 18.07 -11.05 9.86
C SER A 35 18.28 -9.68 9.20
N GLU A 36 18.40 -9.65 7.87
CA GLU A 36 18.47 -8.40 7.12
C GLU A 36 17.12 -7.69 7.07
N TYR A 37 16.03 -8.44 6.90
CA TYR A 37 14.67 -7.91 6.80
C TYR A 37 14.18 -7.33 8.12
N PHE A 38 14.49 -7.95 9.26
CA PHE A 38 14.19 -7.38 10.57
C PHE A 38 15.30 -6.46 11.08
N GLY A 39 16.42 -6.34 10.37
CA GLY A 39 17.57 -5.53 10.79
C GLY A 39 18.23 -6.02 12.09
N SER A 40 18.03 -7.29 12.44
CA SER A 40 18.51 -7.90 13.68
C SER A 40 18.66 -9.41 13.53
N PRO A 41 19.72 -10.03 14.07
CA PRO A 41 19.83 -11.49 14.12
C PRO A 41 18.80 -12.13 15.07
N HIS A 42 18.19 -11.34 15.96
CA HIS A 42 17.19 -11.79 16.94
C HIS A 42 15.77 -11.59 16.40
N ILE A 43 15.41 -12.35 15.35
CA ILE A 43 14.14 -12.19 14.62
C ILE A 43 12.86 -12.47 15.42
N ASN A 44 12.97 -12.92 16.68
CA ASN A 44 11.83 -13.15 17.57
C ASN A 44 11.76 -12.11 18.71
N GLN A 45 12.62 -11.09 18.69
CA GLN A 45 12.69 -10.02 19.68
C GLN A 45 12.39 -8.69 19.00
N THR A 46 11.10 -8.34 18.97
CA THR A 46 10.58 -7.16 18.24
C THR A 46 11.24 -5.84 18.64
N GLU A 47 11.64 -5.70 19.90
CA GLU A 47 12.33 -4.56 20.45
C GLU A 47 13.74 -4.35 19.87
N LEU A 48 14.30 -5.39 19.25
CA LEU A 48 15.60 -5.35 18.58
C LEU A 48 15.47 -5.15 17.07
N TYR A 49 14.26 -5.10 16.51
CA TYR A 49 14.09 -4.88 15.08
C TYR A 49 14.61 -3.50 14.65
N HIS A 50 15.19 -3.41 13.47
CA HIS A 50 15.76 -2.17 12.95
C HIS A 50 15.49 -2.02 11.45
N PHE A 51 14.29 -1.55 11.12
CA PHE A 51 13.88 -1.19 9.78
C PHE A 51 13.19 0.20 9.78
N PRO A 52 13.24 0.94 8.66
CA PRO A 52 12.65 2.27 8.57
C PRO A 52 11.12 2.20 8.60
N GLY A 53 10.49 3.34 8.84
CA GLY A 53 9.04 3.46 8.79
C GLY A 53 8.59 4.91 8.83
N LEU A 54 7.28 5.11 8.76
CA LEU A 54 6.62 6.40 8.82
C LEU A 54 6.73 6.98 10.24
N SER A 55 7.13 8.25 10.33
CA SER A 55 7.09 8.99 11.58
C SER A 55 5.66 9.45 11.93
N GLU A 56 5.39 9.70 13.22
CA GLU A 56 4.12 10.29 13.67
C GLU A 56 3.79 11.60 12.94
N ALA A 57 4.78 12.49 12.80
CA ALA A 57 4.62 13.75 12.09
C ALA A 57 4.29 13.54 10.60
N GLY A 58 4.93 12.56 9.94
CA GLY A 58 4.61 12.21 8.56
C GLY A 58 3.18 11.66 8.43
N ALA A 59 2.75 10.80 9.36
CA ALA A 59 1.37 10.30 9.37
C ALA A 59 0.34 11.43 9.58
N GLN A 60 0.64 12.36 10.49
CA GLN A 60 -0.21 13.54 10.71
C GLN A 60 -0.30 14.42 9.47
N TRP A 61 0.82 14.65 8.78
CA TRP A 61 0.84 15.40 7.53
C TRP A 61 -0.05 14.74 6.46
N LEU A 62 0.11 13.43 6.25
CA LEU A 62 -0.71 12.67 5.29
C LEU A 62 -2.21 12.79 5.58
N VAL A 63 -2.60 12.67 6.85
CA VAL A 63 -3.98 12.86 7.30
C VAL A 63 -4.48 14.28 7.02
N GLN A 64 -3.67 15.29 7.34
CA GLN A 64 -4.03 16.70 7.19
C GLN A 64 -4.26 17.10 5.73
N THR A 65 -3.65 16.40 4.77
CA THR A 65 -3.95 16.63 3.35
C THR A 65 -5.42 16.37 3.01
N GLY A 66 -6.09 15.46 3.71
CA GLY A 66 -7.44 14.99 3.40
C GLY A 66 -7.54 14.17 2.10
N LYS A 67 -6.42 13.80 1.46
CA LYS A 67 -6.39 13.16 0.14
C LYS A 67 -6.03 11.68 0.16
N VAL A 68 -5.47 11.19 1.27
CA VAL A 68 -4.87 9.85 1.34
C VAL A 68 -5.94 8.81 1.70
N PHE A 69 -6.06 7.78 0.87
CA PHE A 69 -6.97 6.66 1.06
C PHE A 69 -6.28 5.46 1.75
N GLY A 70 -4.99 5.29 1.53
CA GLY A 70 -4.19 4.22 2.14
C GLY A 70 -2.69 4.53 2.14
N VAL A 71 -1.95 3.82 2.99
CA VAL A 71 -0.48 3.89 3.05
C VAL A 71 0.09 2.49 2.94
N GLY A 72 1.15 2.32 2.16
CA GLY A 72 1.85 1.06 1.99
C GLY A 72 3.34 1.16 2.26
N THR A 73 3.97 0.05 2.63
CA THR A 73 5.42 -0.07 2.79
C THR A 73 5.90 -1.48 2.45
N ASP A 74 7.17 -1.58 2.06
CA ASP A 74 7.88 -2.84 1.83
C ASP A 74 8.55 -3.42 3.09
N THR A 75 8.48 -2.72 4.22
CA THR A 75 8.94 -3.20 5.53
C THR A 75 7.87 -4.02 6.24
N ALA A 76 8.23 -4.55 7.42
CA ALA A 76 7.35 -5.39 8.22
C ALA A 76 6.26 -4.62 9.00
N SER A 77 6.33 -3.28 8.99
CA SER A 77 5.37 -2.43 9.69
C SER A 77 5.42 -1.02 9.12
N ILE A 78 4.28 -0.31 9.07
CA ILE A 78 4.25 1.12 8.74
C ILE A 78 5.10 1.94 9.72
N ASP A 79 5.11 1.58 11.00
CA ASP A 79 6.02 2.17 11.99
C ASP A 79 7.41 1.55 11.92
N TYR A 80 8.44 2.31 12.28
CA TYR A 80 9.82 1.83 12.38
C TYR A 80 9.99 0.66 13.38
N GLY A 81 11.00 -0.18 13.17
CA GLY A 81 11.10 -1.49 13.82
C GLY A 81 11.06 -1.49 15.35
N GLN A 82 11.63 -0.48 16.01
CA GLN A 82 11.68 -0.38 17.47
C GLN A 82 10.45 0.35 18.05
N SER A 83 9.46 0.68 17.23
CA SER A 83 8.26 1.37 17.68
C SER A 83 7.46 0.50 18.64
N LYS A 84 7.23 1.01 19.85
CA LYS A 84 6.44 0.35 20.89
C LYS A 84 4.98 0.83 20.93
N HIS A 85 4.74 1.99 20.37
CA HIS A 85 3.46 2.70 20.50
C HIS A 85 2.69 2.79 19.18
N PHE A 86 3.31 2.37 18.07
CA PHE A 86 2.70 2.31 16.74
C PHE A 86 1.96 3.62 16.42
N LYS A 87 2.68 4.75 16.58
CA LYS A 87 2.06 6.07 16.53
C LYS A 87 1.57 6.39 15.12
N ALA A 88 2.32 6.01 14.09
CA ALA A 88 1.88 6.21 12.71
C ALA A 88 0.62 5.38 12.41
N HIS A 89 0.61 4.10 12.78
CA HIS A 89 -0.59 3.25 12.73
C HIS A 89 -1.81 3.89 13.38
N ARG A 90 -1.66 4.38 14.62
CA ARG A 90 -2.76 4.96 15.39
C ARG A 90 -3.31 6.22 14.72
N VAL A 91 -2.44 7.08 14.22
CA VAL A 91 -2.84 8.29 13.49
C VAL A 91 -3.62 7.94 12.23
N LEU A 92 -3.12 7.00 11.41
CA LEU A 92 -3.78 6.59 10.17
C LEU A 92 -5.12 5.89 10.43
N ALA A 93 -5.15 4.93 11.37
CA ALA A 93 -6.35 4.16 11.70
C ALA A 93 -7.46 5.04 12.29
N ALA A 94 -7.12 6.05 13.10
CA ALA A 94 -8.09 7.01 13.63
C ALA A 94 -8.80 7.82 12.54
N HIS A 95 -8.22 7.90 11.33
CA HIS A 95 -8.77 8.59 10.17
C HIS A 95 -9.22 7.63 9.07
N ASN A 96 -9.40 6.34 9.40
CA ASN A 96 -9.86 5.31 8.47
C ASN A 96 -8.98 5.16 7.21
N ILE A 97 -7.68 5.43 7.36
CA ILE A 97 -6.67 5.18 6.33
C ILE A 97 -6.09 3.79 6.58
N TYR A 98 -6.15 2.92 5.58
CA TYR A 98 -5.67 1.54 5.72
C TYR A 98 -4.17 1.42 5.43
N ASN A 99 -3.59 0.32 5.90
CA ASN A 99 -2.17 0.01 5.76
C ASN A 99 -1.96 -1.20 4.84
N LEU A 100 -0.87 -1.17 4.06
CA LEU A 100 -0.34 -2.32 3.31
C LEU A 100 1.11 -2.54 3.73
N GLU A 101 1.41 -3.73 4.25
CA GLU A 101 2.75 -4.06 4.78
C GLU A 101 3.32 -5.25 4.01
N HIS A 102 4.64 -5.45 4.12
CA HIS A 102 5.35 -6.50 3.40
C HIS A 102 5.18 -6.45 1.87
N LEU A 103 5.03 -5.25 1.29
CA LEU A 103 4.87 -5.12 -0.15
C LEU A 103 6.11 -5.63 -0.89
N ALA A 104 5.89 -6.54 -1.84
CA ALA A 104 6.91 -7.00 -2.76
C ALA A 104 7.06 -5.98 -3.90
N LEU A 105 7.88 -4.95 -3.67
CA LEU A 105 8.14 -3.92 -4.68
C LEU A 105 9.18 -4.42 -5.71
N PRO A 106 8.99 -4.10 -7.01
CA PRO A 106 9.90 -4.54 -8.06
C PRO A 106 11.27 -3.86 -7.94
N SER A 107 12.34 -4.56 -8.35
CA SER A 107 13.68 -3.98 -8.41
C SER A 107 13.83 -2.86 -9.44
N THR A 108 12.93 -2.83 -10.44
CA THR A 108 12.76 -1.69 -11.34
C THR A 108 11.71 -0.77 -10.74
N PRO A 109 12.06 0.48 -10.36
CA PRO A 109 11.12 1.39 -9.76
C PRO A 109 9.90 1.64 -10.65
N LEU A 110 8.72 1.67 -10.03
CA LEU A 110 7.51 2.18 -10.66
C LEU A 110 7.65 3.71 -10.85
N PRO A 111 6.94 4.30 -11.84
CA PRO A 111 6.84 5.76 -11.91
C PRO A 111 6.29 6.33 -10.59
N PRO A 112 6.58 7.59 -10.24
CA PRO A 112 6.12 8.19 -8.98
C PRO A 112 4.59 8.28 -8.88
N SER A 113 3.89 8.34 -10.02
CA SER A 113 2.43 8.37 -10.11
C SER A 113 1.95 7.75 -11.43
N GLY A 114 0.64 7.72 -11.66
CA GLY A 114 0.07 7.23 -12.94
C GLY A 114 -0.31 5.75 -12.95
N TYR A 115 -0.55 5.16 -11.78
CA TYR A 115 -1.02 3.77 -11.64
C TYR A 115 -2.12 3.69 -10.58
N GLN A 116 -2.95 2.65 -10.71
CA GLN A 116 -3.96 2.26 -9.73
C GLN A 116 -3.53 0.98 -9.02
N LEU A 117 -3.88 0.85 -7.74
CA LEU A 117 -3.65 -0.37 -6.97
C LEU A 117 -4.96 -1.13 -6.80
N LEU A 118 -4.94 -2.43 -7.11
CA LEU A 118 -5.95 -3.37 -6.67
C LEU A 118 -5.43 -4.08 -5.42
N ALA A 119 -6.11 -3.88 -4.31
CA ALA A 119 -5.85 -4.55 -3.03
C ALA A 119 -7.18 -5.04 -2.44
N LEU A 120 -7.47 -6.32 -2.62
CA LEU A 120 -8.71 -6.96 -2.17
C LEU A 120 -8.40 -7.92 -1.02
N PRO A 121 -8.50 -7.49 0.25
CA PRO A 121 -8.21 -8.36 1.38
C PRO A 121 -9.24 -9.47 1.50
N ILE A 122 -8.84 -10.59 2.10
CA ILE A 122 -9.76 -11.67 2.44
C ILE A 122 -10.90 -11.18 3.35
N LYS A 123 -12.13 -11.60 3.06
CA LYS A 123 -13.34 -11.18 3.81
C LYS A 123 -13.49 -11.99 5.11
N LEU A 124 -12.77 -11.60 6.15
CA LEU A 124 -12.85 -12.20 7.47
C LEU A 124 -13.97 -11.56 8.32
N ARG A 125 -14.73 -12.37 9.04
CA ARG A 125 -15.76 -11.88 9.97
C ARG A 125 -15.09 -11.09 11.09
N HIS A 126 -15.47 -9.83 11.27
CA HIS A 126 -14.85 -8.89 12.21
C HIS A 126 -13.33 -8.74 12.05
N GLY A 127 -12.82 -8.99 10.83
CA GLY A 127 -11.39 -8.90 10.55
C GLY A 127 -10.86 -7.47 10.71
N THR A 128 -9.75 -7.34 11.42
CA THR A 128 -9.00 -6.07 11.55
C THR A 128 -7.95 -5.90 10.44
N GLY A 129 -7.68 -6.97 9.69
CA GLY A 129 -6.72 -7.04 8.60
C GLY A 129 -6.68 -8.47 8.04
N GLY A 130 -5.97 -8.66 6.94
CA GLY A 130 -5.80 -9.98 6.34
C GLY A 130 -4.85 -9.94 5.14
N PRO A 131 -4.31 -11.10 4.73
CA PRO A 131 -3.45 -11.18 3.56
C PRO A 131 -4.20 -10.70 2.31
N VAL A 132 -3.46 -10.03 1.43
CA VAL A 132 -3.98 -9.43 0.20
C VAL A 132 -2.98 -9.63 -0.94
N ARG A 133 -3.50 -9.92 -2.13
CA ARG A 133 -2.72 -9.84 -3.36
C ARG A 133 -2.81 -8.42 -3.89
N VAL A 134 -1.72 -7.66 -3.80
CA VAL A 134 -1.65 -6.31 -4.34
C VAL A 134 -1.18 -6.36 -5.79
N VAL A 135 -1.87 -5.65 -6.67
CA VAL A 135 -1.52 -5.52 -8.10
C VAL A 135 -1.53 -4.05 -8.47
N ALA A 136 -0.44 -3.58 -9.08
CA ALA A 136 -0.38 -2.25 -9.68
C ALA A 136 -0.68 -2.34 -11.17
N LEU A 137 -1.59 -1.48 -11.65
CA LEU A 137 -1.92 -1.35 -13.07
C LEU A 137 -1.64 0.09 -13.49
N PRO A 138 -0.99 0.34 -14.64
CA PRO A 138 -0.92 1.68 -15.20
C PRO A 138 -2.33 2.24 -15.37
N LEU A 139 -2.52 3.51 -15.05
CA LEU A 139 -3.73 4.21 -15.47
C LEU A 139 -3.66 4.23 -17.00
N ALA A 140 -4.63 3.58 -17.65
CA ALA A 140 -4.74 3.69 -19.09
C ALA A 140 -4.76 5.18 -19.42
N ALA A 141 -3.87 5.64 -20.31
CA ALA A 141 -4.06 6.93 -20.93
C ALA A 141 -5.50 6.93 -21.45
N SER A 142 -6.29 7.95 -21.11
CA SER A 142 -7.58 8.17 -21.74
C SER A 142 -7.31 8.45 -23.22
N SER A 143 -7.06 7.42 -24.01
CA SER A 143 -7.09 7.50 -25.45
C SER A 143 -8.56 7.51 -25.84
N ALA A 144 -8.92 8.60 -26.52
CA ALA A 144 -10.12 8.67 -27.33
C ALA A 144 -10.35 7.35 -28.10
N GLN A 145 -11.63 6.97 -28.20
CA GLN A 145 -12.20 5.95 -29.08
C GLN A 145 -11.19 5.19 -29.96
N ILE A 146 -10.73 4.04 -29.50
CA ILE A 146 -10.13 3.04 -30.39
C ILE A 146 -11.26 2.10 -30.80
N THR A 147 -11.92 2.44 -31.90
CA THR A 147 -12.65 1.47 -32.71
C THR A 147 -11.60 0.56 -33.32
N THR A 148 -11.32 -0.56 -32.67
CA THR A 148 -10.64 -1.68 -33.31
C THR A 148 -11.25 -2.95 -32.78
N THR A 149 -12.03 -3.61 -33.62
CA THR A 149 -12.52 -4.98 -33.44
C THR A 149 -11.32 -5.90 -33.29
N LEU A 150 -10.90 -6.12 -32.05
CA LEU A 150 -10.06 -7.24 -31.66
C LEU A 150 -10.99 -8.25 -30.98
N THR A 151 -11.49 -9.21 -31.75
CA THR A 151 -12.18 -10.39 -31.19
C THR A 151 -11.14 -11.29 -30.54
N LEU A 152 -10.79 -10.98 -29.30
CA LEU A 152 -10.32 -12.00 -28.38
C LEU A 152 -11.51 -12.92 -28.09
N PRO A 153 -11.36 -14.25 -28.04
CA PRO A 153 -12.35 -15.09 -27.40
C PRO A 153 -12.31 -14.78 -25.90
N SER A 154 -13.00 -13.71 -25.49
CA SER A 154 -13.38 -13.51 -24.11
C SER A 154 -14.31 -14.66 -23.77
N VAL A 155 -13.80 -15.68 -23.08
CA VAL A 155 -14.62 -16.62 -22.32
C VAL A 155 -15.19 -15.84 -21.14
N THR A 156 -16.18 -15.01 -21.41
CA THR A 156 -17.07 -14.46 -20.39
C THR A 156 -18.03 -15.58 -20.03
N LEU A 157 -17.63 -16.39 -19.06
CA LEU A 157 -18.59 -17.25 -18.38
C LEU A 157 -19.63 -16.33 -17.71
N PRO A 158 -20.92 -16.47 -18.00
CA PRO A 158 -21.94 -15.68 -17.32
C PRO A 158 -21.89 -16.01 -15.83
N CYS A 159 -21.54 -15.03 -15.02
CA CYS A 159 -21.59 -15.14 -13.57
C CYS A 159 -23.04 -14.88 -13.14
N LEU A 160 -23.80 -15.95 -12.91
CA LEU A 160 -25.13 -15.85 -12.31
C LEU A 160 -24.98 -15.69 -10.80
N LEU A 161 -25.20 -14.48 -10.31
CA LEU A 161 -25.32 -14.19 -8.88
C LEU A 161 -26.73 -14.56 -8.40
N LEU A 162 -26.94 -15.84 -8.08
CA LEU A 162 -28.17 -16.31 -7.45
C LEU A 162 -28.17 -15.87 -5.98
N HIS A 163 -28.93 -14.82 -5.66
CA HIS A 163 -29.23 -14.49 -4.28
C HIS A 163 -30.14 -15.59 -3.70
N PRO A 164 -29.91 -16.09 -2.47
CA PRO A 164 -30.89 -16.95 -1.84
C PRO A 164 -32.18 -16.14 -1.63
N LEU A 165 -33.22 -16.50 -2.37
CA LEU A 165 -34.61 -16.25 -1.98
C LEU A 165 -34.90 -17.12 -0.75
N LEU A 166 -34.40 -16.69 0.41
CA LEU A 166 -34.78 -17.27 1.70
C LEU A 166 -35.67 -16.26 2.42
N ARG A 167 -36.95 -16.64 2.54
CA ARG A 167 -37.88 -16.15 3.56
C ARG A 167 -37.39 -16.59 4.94
#